data_AF-A0A352MB53-F1
#
_entry.id   AF-A0A352MB53-F1
#
_cell.length_a   1.000
_cell.length_b   1.000
_cell.length_c   1.000
_cell.angle_alpha   90.00
_cell.angle_beta   90.00
_cell.angle_gamma   90.00
#
_symmetry.space_group_name_H-M   'P 1'
#
loop_
_entity.id
_entity.type
_entity.pdbx_description
1 polymer ?
#
loop_
_entity_poly.entity_id
_entity_poly.type
_entity_poly.pdbx_seq_one_letter_code
_entity_poly.pdbx_strand_id
1 'polypeptide(L)'
;NILRKRTLIELVSDLFKASSILVLLIIIARQTISGKLTLGQMAMFLLAFRQGMTYIKDLFSSIGGLYEDGLFIGDTFEFLDLRENLTALAPVTTPSDLKSEISIDKLSFTYPGNQHPTVDN
;
A
#
# COMPACT_ATOMS: atom_id res chain seq x y z
N ASN A 1 -11.32 -2.95 -19.02
CA ASN A 1 -10.71 -4.31 -18.93
C ASN A 1 -10.34 -4.73 -17.50
N ILE A 2 -9.85 -3.80 -16.66
CA ILE A 2 -9.48 -4.06 -15.24
C ILE A 2 -10.68 -4.55 -14.40
N LEU A 3 -11.86 -3.92 -14.56
CA LEU A 3 -13.07 -4.31 -13.84
C LEU A 3 -13.49 -5.77 -14.13
N ARG A 4 -13.43 -6.23 -15.39
CA ARG A 4 -13.74 -7.63 -15.75
C ARG A 4 -12.76 -8.64 -15.13
N LYS A 5 -11.46 -8.32 -15.09
CA LYS A 5 -10.46 -9.19 -14.44
C LYS A 5 -10.69 -9.27 -12.93
N ARG A 6 -10.98 -8.14 -12.28
CA ARG A 6 -11.28 -8.09 -10.84
C ARG A 6 -12.54 -8.90 -10.50
N THR A 7 -13.62 -8.72 -11.26
CA THR A 7 -14.86 -9.49 -11.05
C THR A 7 -14.67 -10.99 -11.25
N LEU A 8 -13.85 -11.41 -12.22
CA LEU A 8 -13.52 -12.83 -12.40
C LEU A 8 -12.76 -13.41 -11.21
N ILE A 9 -11.78 -12.68 -10.68
CA ILE A 9 -11.00 -13.10 -9.51
C ILE A 9 -11.90 -13.18 -8.26
N GLU A 10 -12.79 -12.20 -8.09
CA GLU A 10 -13.76 -12.18 -6.98
C GLU A 10 -14.70 -13.39 -7.06
N LEU A 11 -15.28 -13.66 -8.25
CA LEU A 11 -16.16 -14.82 -8.46
C LEU A 11 -15.47 -16.16 -8.15
N VAL A 12 -14.27 -16.37 -8.68
CA VAL A 12 -13.52 -17.62 -8.44
C VAL A 12 -13.21 -17.79 -6.96
N SER A 13 -12.81 -16.71 -6.28
CA SER A 13 -12.52 -16.72 -4.85
C SER A 13 -13.77 -17.04 -4.02
N ASP A 14 -14.92 -16.50 -4.39
CA ASP A 14 -16.17 -16.73 -3.68
C ASP A 14 -16.71 -18.15 -3.92
N LEU A 15 -16.59 -18.69 -5.14
CA LEU A 15 -16.86 -20.09 -5.41
C LEU A 15 -15.98 -21.02 -4.57
N PHE A 16 -14.69 -20.69 -4.44
CA PHE A 16 -13.76 -21.47 -3.64
C PHE A 16 -14.17 -21.48 -2.16
N LYS A 17 -14.49 -20.31 -1.58
CA LYS A 17 -15.00 -20.21 -0.20
C LYS A 17 -16.27 -21.05 0.00
N ALA A 18 -17.25 -20.90 -0.90
CA ALA A 18 -18.50 -21.63 -0.84
C ALA A 18 -18.29 -23.15 -0.95
N SER A 19 -17.44 -23.58 -1.88
CA SER A 19 -17.07 -24.98 -2.07
C SER A 19 -16.40 -25.55 -0.82
N SER A 20 -15.44 -24.83 -0.21
CA SER A 20 -14.74 -25.28 0.98
C SER A 20 -15.69 -25.49 2.17
N ILE A 21 -16.65 -24.57 2.37
CA ILE A 21 -17.68 -24.71 3.40
C ILE A 21 -18.59 -25.91 3.12
N LEU A 22 -19.01 -26.09 1.87
CA LEU A 22 -19.91 -27.15 1.46
C LEU A 22 -19.25 -28.54 1.60
N VAL A 23 -17.99 -28.68 1.20
CA VAL A 23 -17.20 -29.90 1.39
C VAL A 23 -17.08 -30.24 2.87
N LEU A 24 -16.74 -29.25 3.71
CA LEU A 24 -16.67 -29.46 5.15
C LEU A 24 -18.01 -29.89 5.74
N LEU A 25 -19.09 -29.22 5.35
CA LEU A 25 -20.46 -29.56 5.77
C LEU A 25 -20.79 -31.01 5.43
N ILE A 26 -20.49 -31.46 4.21
CA ILE A 26 -20.73 -32.85 3.78
C ILE A 26 -19.93 -33.83 4.65
N ILE A 27 -18.65 -33.55 4.91
CA ILE A 27 -17.79 -34.42 5.72
C ILE A 27 -18.31 -34.54 7.15
N ILE A 28 -18.62 -33.42 7.79
CA ILE A 28 -19.08 -33.40 9.18
C ILE A 28 -20.49 -33.98 9.29
N ALA A 29 -21.40 -33.63 8.38
CA ALA A 29 -22.76 -34.18 8.37
C ALA A 29 -22.75 -35.70 8.22
N ARG A 30 -21.89 -36.27 7.37
CA ARG A 30 -21.71 -37.72 7.25
C ARG A 30 -21.23 -38.34 8.57
N GLN A 31 -20.31 -37.70 9.27
CA GLN A 31 -19.83 -38.16 10.57
C GLN A 31 -20.91 -38.07 11.65
N THR A 32 -21.70 -37.01 11.66
CA THR A 32 -22.84 -36.83 12.58
C THR A 32 -23.94 -37.86 12.34
N ILE A 33 -24.32 -38.12 11.08
CA ILE A 33 -25.30 -39.16 10.73
C ILE A 33 -24.79 -40.55 11.12
N SER A 34 -23.48 -40.80 11.02
CA SER A 34 -22.86 -42.06 11.47
C SER A 34 -22.75 -42.20 13.00
N GLY A 35 -23.21 -41.21 13.77
CA GLY A 35 -23.17 -41.21 15.24
C GLY A 35 -21.80 -40.91 15.86
N LYS A 36 -20.78 -40.58 15.05
CA LYS A 36 -19.42 -40.27 15.53
C LYS A 36 -19.31 -38.88 16.15
N LEU A 37 -20.16 -37.95 15.73
CA LEU A 37 -20.21 -36.58 16.22
C LEU A 37 -21.64 -36.25 16.64
N THR A 38 -21.80 -35.48 17.70
CA THR A 38 -23.09 -34.90 18.05
C THR A 38 -23.40 -33.70 17.15
N LEU A 39 -24.68 -33.32 17.10
CA LEU A 39 -25.10 -32.13 16.36
C LEU A 39 -24.45 -30.84 16.90
N GLY A 40 -24.24 -30.77 18.22
CA GLY A 40 -23.53 -29.65 18.85
C GLY A 40 -22.06 -29.55 18.42
N GLN A 41 -21.37 -30.69 18.34
CA GLN A 41 -19.99 -30.74 17.85
C GLN A 41 -19.90 -30.32 16.38
N MET A 42 -20.86 -30.71 15.55
CA MET A 42 -20.94 -30.23 14.16
C MET A 42 -21.01 -28.71 14.08
N ALA A 43 -21.91 -28.08 14.85
CA ALA A 43 -22.03 -26.62 14.88
C ALA A 43 -20.72 -25.94 15.34
N MET A 44 -20.06 -26.49 16.36
CA MET A 44 -18.77 -25.99 16.84
C MET A 44 -17.68 -26.06 15.76
N PHE A 45 -17.55 -27.19 15.05
CA PHE A 45 -16.56 -27.33 13.98
C PHE A 45 -16.82 -26.35 12.83
N LEU A 46 -18.08 -26.15 12.44
CA LEU A 46 -18.44 -25.19 11.40
C LEU A 46 -18.08 -23.76 11.79
N LEU A 47 -18.36 -23.38 13.04
CA LEU A 47 -18.00 -22.06 13.57
C LEU A 47 -16.47 -21.87 13.59
N ALA A 48 -15.75 -22.83 14.16
CA ALA A 48 -14.29 -22.81 14.25
C ALA A 48 -13.64 -22.74 12.87
N PHE A 49 -14.16 -23.49 11.89
CA PHE A 49 -13.64 -23.45 10.52
C PHE A 49 -13.87 -22.10 9.84
N ARG A 50 -15.07 -21.53 9.98
CA ARG A 50 -15.38 -20.20 9.43
C ARG A 50 -14.44 -19.14 10.01
N GLN A 51 -14.20 -19.21 11.32
CA GLN A 51 -13.29 -18.30 12.01
C GLN A 51 -11.83 -18.50 11.56
N GLY A 52 -11.39 -19.76 11.43
CA GLY A 52 -10.06 -20.10 10.92
C GLY A 52 -9.80 -19.57 9.51
N MET A 53 -10.77 -19.65 8.60
CA MET A 53 -10.63 -19.06 7.25
C MET A 53 -10.41 -17.55 7.30
N THR A 54 -11.10 -16.84 8.20
CA THR A 54 -10.89 -15.39 8.39
C THR A 54 -9.49 -15.11 8.91
N TYR A 55 -9.02 -15.85 9.92
CA TYR A 55 -7.68 -15.66 10.46
C TYR A 55 -6.56 -15.92 9.45
N ILE A 56 -6.72 -16.92 8.57
CA ILE A 56 -5.76 -17.16 7.49
C ILE A 56 -5.75 -15.97 6.52
N LYS A 57 -6.91 -15.46 6.14
CA LYS A 57 -7.02 -14.28 5.25
C LYS A 57 -6.34 -13.06 5.89
N ASP A 58 -6.62 -12.81 7.17
CA ASP A 58 -6.08 -11.67 7.89
C ASP A 58 -4.55 -11.78 8.02
N LEU A 59 -4.02 -12.98 8.29
CA LEU A 59 -2.59 -13.23 8.33
C LEU A 59 -1.90 -12.84 7.01
N PHE A 60 -2.43 -13.31 5.87
CA PHE A 60 -1.88 -12.94 4.57
C PHE A 60 -1.98 -11.43 4.29
N SER A 61 -3.09 -10.80 4.70
CA SER A 61 -3.26 -9.35 4.59
C SER A 61 -2.25 -8.59 5.44
N SER A 62 -1.99 -9.04 6.67
CA SER A 62 -1.01 -8.41 7.57
C SER A 62 0.42 -8.57 7.06
N ILE A 63 0.77 -9.73 6.50
CA ILE A 63 2.09 -9.93 5.87
C ILE A 63 2.27 -8.97 4.68
N GLY A 64 1.25 -8.82 3.84
CA GLY A 64 1.27 -7.85 2.74
C GLY A 64 1.42 -6.41 3.23
N GLY A 65 0.65 -6.03 4.26
CA GLY A 65 0.73 -4.70 4.87
C GLY A 65 2.12 -4.40 5.43
N LEU A 66 2.73 -5.33 6.17
CA LEU A 66 4.09 -5.16 6.70
C LEU A 66 5.15 -4.97 5.60
N TYR A 67 4.98 -5.65 4.46
CA TYR A 67 5.88 -5.48 3.32
C TYR A 67 5.73 -4.09 2.70
N GLU A 68 4.49 -3.62 2.52
CA GLU A 68 4.19 -2.27 2.01
C GLU A 68 4.70 -1.19 2.96
N ASP A 69 4.49 -1.36 4.28
CA ASP A 69 4.98 -0.45 5.31
C ASP A 69 6.52 -0.36 5.29
N GLY A 70 7.21 -1.50 5.14
CA GLY A 70 8.67 -1.54 5.05
C GLY A 70 9.22 -0.79 3.83
N LEU A 71 8.55 -0.92 2.67
CA LEU A 71 8.90 -0.18 1.46
C LEU A 71 8.68 1.33 1.64
N PHE A 72 7.54 1.72 2.21
CA PHE A 72 7.20 3.12 2.45
C PHE A 72 8.20 3.82 3.38
N ILE A 73 8.66 3.12 4.42
CA ILE A 73 9.72 3.63 5.30
C ILE A 73 11.02 3.84 4.52
N GLY A 74 11.37 2.92 3.62
CA GLY A 74 12.53 3.05 2.74
C GLY A 74 12.47 4.32 1.89
N ASP A 75 11.37 4.51 1.17
CA ASP A 75 11.14 5.70 0.34
C ASP A 75 11.17 6.99 1.16
N THR A 76 10.63 6.94 2.39
CA THR A 76 10.65 8.08 3.31
C THR A 76 12.08 8.47 3.70
N PHE A 77 12.93 7.49 4.03
CA PHE A 77 14.32 7.77 4.35
C PHE A 77 15.12 8.23 3.14
N GLU A 78 14.86 7.68 1.95
CA GLU A 78 15.46 8.18 0.70
C GLU A 78 15.12 9.65 0.46
N PHE A 79 13.86 10.03 0.68
CA PHE A 79 13.44 11.42 0.58
C PHE A 79 14.12 12.31 1.62
N LEU A 80 14.26 11.85 2.87
CA LEU A 80 14.93 12.62 3.93
C LEU A 80 16.45 12.74 3.72
N ASP A 81 17.07 11.80 3.00
CA ASP A 81 18.50 11.83 2.67
C ASP A 81 18.80 12.59 1.36
N LEU A 82 17.77 13.17 0.72
CA LEU A 82 17.96 14.04 -0.44
C LEU A 82 18.92 15.18 -0.07
N ARG A 83 20.09 15.16 -0.69
CA ARG A 83 21.10 16.20 -0.49
C ARG A 83 20.63 17.50 -1.12
N GLU A 84 20.63 18.57 -0.33
CA GLU A 84 20.43 19.92 -0.86
C GLU A 84 21.52 20.24 -1.88
N ASN A 85 21.10 20.56 -3.10
CA ASN A 85 22.02 20.96 -4.17
C ASN A 85 22.43 22.44 -4.08
N LEU A 86 21.92 23.15 -3.07
CA LEU A 86 22.20 24.56 -2.80
C LEU A 86 22.80 24.68 -1.40
N THR A 87 24.10 24.90 -1.32
CA THR A 87 24.74 25.23 -0.04
C THR A 87 24.44 26.69 0.30
N ALA A 88 23.61 26.92 1.31
CA ALA A 88 23.38 28.26 1.83
C ALA A 88 24.68 28.82 2.45
N LEU A 89 25.31 29.77 1.77
CA LEU A 89 26.44 30.51 2.32
C LEU A 89 25.92 31.46 3.41
N ALA A 90 26.66 31.58 4.50
CA ALA A 90 26.34 32.54 5.55
C ALA A 90 26.27 33.95 4.95
N PRO A 91 25.21 34.73 5.22
CA PRO A 91 25.07 36.06 4.66
C PRO A 91 26.25 36.93 5.11
N VAL A 92 26.99 37.45 4.14
CA VAL A 92 28.15 38.34 4.39
C VAL A 92 27.70 39.65 5.05
N THR A 93 26.45 40.06 4.81
CA THR A 93 25.83 41.26 5.38
C THR A 93 24.34 41.02 5.61
N THR A 94 23.81 41.49 6.73
CA THR A 94 22.35 41.59 6.95
C THR A 94 21.81 42.74 6.11
N PRO A 95 20.94 42.51 5.12
CA PRO A 95 20.41 43.59 4.30
C PRO A 95 19.59 44.54 5.18
N SER A 96 19.89 45.84 5.09
CA SER A 96 19.04 46.90 5.65
C SER A 96 17.89 47.19 4.68
N ASP A 97 16.87 47.94 5.12
CA ASP A 97 15.71 48.30 4.30
C ASP A 97 16.13 48.72 2.88
N LEU A 98 15.43 48.21 1.87
CA LEU A 98 15.77 48.41 0.47
C LEU A 98 15.73 49.91 0.12
N LYS A 99 16.87 50.60 0.17
CA LYS A 99 16.97 52.05 -0.07
C LYS A 99 17.15 52.43 -1.55
N SER A 100 17.33 51.45 -2.43
CA SER A 100 17.70 51.65 -3.84
C SER A 100 17.08 50.59 -4.77
N GLU A 101 16.98 50.96 -6.05
CA GLU A 101 16.40 50.18 -7.15
C GLU A 101 17.11 48.83 -7.38
N ILE A 102 16.35 47.79 -7.76
CA ILE A 102 16.87 46.48 -8.16
C ILE A 102 17.20 46.54 -9.64
N SER A 103 18.48 46.44 -9.99
CA SER A 103 18.93 46.33 -11.38
C SER A 103 19.27 44.88 -11.70
N ILE A 104 18.85 44.42 -12.88
CA ILE A 104 19.12 43.08 -13.41
C ILE A 104 20.00 43.28 -14.65
N ASP A 105 21.22 42.77 -14.61
CA ASP A 105 22.15 42.82 -15.74
C ASP A 105 22.45 41.39 -16.21
N LYS A 106 22.15 41.10 -17.49
CA LYS A 106 22.45 39.83 -18.18
C LYS A 106 22.02 38.57 -17.42
N LEU A 107 20.78 38.54 -16.95
CA LEU A 107 20.23 37.38 -16.25
C LEU A 107 19.74 36.34 -17.26
N SER A 108 20.38 35.18 -17.24
CA SER A 108 19.89 33.98 -17.92
C SER A 108 19.55 32.89 -16.90
N PHE A 109 18.43 32.20 -17.11
CA PHE A 109 17.96 31.12 -16.22
C PHE A 109 17.44 29.94 -17.03
N THR A 110 17.91 28.74 -16.67
CA THR A 110 17.51 27.47 -17.28
C THR A 110 17.05 26.52 -16.19
N TYR A 111 15.82 26.01 -16.30
CA TYR A 111 15.34 24.98 -15.37
C TYR A 111 16.16 23.68 -15.51
N PRO A 112 16.43 22.96 -14.40
CA PRO A 112 17.05 21.65 -14.46
C PRO A 112 16.29 20.71 -15.41
N GLY A 113 16.99 20.12 -16.38
CA GLY A 113 16.40 19.21 -17.38
C GLY A 113 16.01 19.86 -18.72
N ASN A 114 16.04 21.19 -18.84
CA ASN A 114 15.79 21.88 -20.11
C ASN A 114 17.08 22.09 -20.92
N GLN A 115 16.96 22.01 -22.25
CA GLN A 115 18.07 22.25 -23.19
C GLN A 115 18.18 23.72 -23.65
N HIS A 116 17.17 24.54 -23.35
CA HIS A 116 17.10 25.94 -23.74
C HIS A 116 16.78 26.82 -22.54
N PRO A 117 17.36 28.04 -22.47
CA PRO A 117 17.10 28.98 -21.40
C PRO A 117 15.64 29.44 -21.40
N THR A 118 15.07 29.57 -20.20
CA THR A 118 13.71 30.11 -19.98
C THR A 118 13.72 31.62 -19.90
N VAL A 119 14.80 32.19 -19.38
CA VAL A 119 15.08 33.62 -19.42
C VAL A 119 16.44 33.78 -20.07
N ASP A 120 16.54 34.65 -21.07
CA ASP A 120 17.78 34.99 -21.75
C ASP A 120 17.74 36.49 -22.08
N ASN A 121 18.49 37.30 -21.33
CA ASN A 121 18.47 38.77 -21.37
C ASN A 121 19.89 39.31 -21.49
#